data_AF-A0A969AJW5-F1
#
_entry.id   AF-A0A969AJW5-F1
#
_cell.length_a   1.000
_cell.length_b   1.000
_cell.length_c   1.000
_cell.angle_alpha   90.00
_cell.angle_beta   90.00
_cell.angle_gamma   90.00
#
_symmetry.space_group_name_H-M   'P 1'
#
loop_
_entity.id
_entity.type
_entity.pdbx_description
1 polymer ?
#
loop_
_entity_poly.entity_id
_entity_poly.type
_entity_poly.pdbx_seq_one_letter_code
_entity_poly.pdbx_strand_id
1 'polypeptide(L)' 'DCGGAWCYSELLSILDDPEHPEYEEKMEWLEEDFDPDKFDLKQINSKL' A
#
# COMPACT_ATOMS: atom_id res chain seq x y z
N ASP A 1 5.98 -9.57 3.15
CA ASP A 1 4.74 -10.38 3.16
C ASP A 1 3.77 -9.68 4.10
N CYS A 2 2.60 -9.29 3.61
CA CYS A 2 1.73 -8.27 4.22
C CYS A 2 0.56 -8.87 5.01
N GLY A 3 0.66 -10.13 5.44
CA GLY A 3 -0.40 -10.81 6.22
C GLY A 3 -1.59 -11.33 5.39
N GLY A 4 -1.48 -11.37 4.06
CA GLY A 4 -2.53 -11.85 3.16
C GLY A 4 -3.60 -10.80 2.83
N ALA A 5 -4.63 -11.22 2.09
CA ALA A 5 -5.63 -10.31 1.52
C ALA A 5 -6.43 -9.51 2.56
N TRP A 6 -6.66 -10.09 3.74
CA TRP A 6 -7.38 -9.42 4.83
C TRP A 6 -6.59 -8.24 5.39
N CYS A 7 -5.34 -8.46 5.79
CA CYS A 7 -4.47 -7.41 6.29
C CYS A 7 -4.22 -6.31 5.26
N TYR A 8 -4.16 -6.64 3.96
CA TYR A 8 -4.07 -5.62 2.92
C TYR A 8 -5.32 -4.74 2.84
N SER A 9 -6.52 -5.32 2.97
CA SER A 9 -7.77 -4.55 2.95
C SER A 9 -7.90 -3.63 4.18
N GLU A 10 -7.44 -4.11 5.34
CA GLU A 10 -7.35 -3.31 6.56
C GLU A 10 -6.35 -2.16 6.40
N LEU A 11 -5.17 -2.43 5.84
CA LEU A 11 -4.18 -1.40 5.50
C LEU A 11 -4.79 -0.31 4.60
N LEU A 12 -5.50 -0.69 3.53
CA LEU A 12 -6.16 0.29 2.66
C LEU A 12 -7.19 1.14 3.41
N SER A 13 -7.94 0.52 4.34
CA SER A 13 -8.93 1.25 5.15
C SER A 13 -8.27 2.25 6.11
N ILE A 14 -7.11 1.90 6.67
CA ILE A 14 -6.32 2.80 7.51
C ILE A 14 -5.74 3.95 6.67
N LEU A 15 -5.21 3.65 5.49
CA LEU A 15 -4.61 4.66 4.60
C LEU A 15 -5.65 5.66 4.03
N ASP A 16 -6.93 5.27 3.95
CA ASP A 16 -8.02 6.15 3.53
C ASP A 16 -8.42 7.17 4.62
N ASP A 17 -8.03 6.94 5.87
CA ASP A 17 -8.32 7.81 7.01
C ASP A 17 -7.03 8.35 7.67
N PRO A 18 -6.58 9.56 7.31
CA PRO A 18 -5.41 10.21 7.92
C PRO A 18 -5.55 10.50 9.41
N GLU A 19 -6.76 10.50 9.97
CA GLU A 19 -6.99 10.68 11.41
C GLU A 19 -6.98 9.34 12.17
N HIS A 20 -6.84 8.21 11.45
CA HIS A 20 -6.79 6.90 12.05
C HIS A 20 -5.57 6.78 12.98
N PRO A 21 -5.71 6.25 14.21
CA PRO A 21 -4.62 6.19 15.19
C PRO A 21 -3.41 5.38 14.71
N GLU A 22 -3.61 4.44 13.79
CA GLU A 22 -2.53 3.63 13.19
C GLU A 22 -1.98 4.20 11.87
N TYR A 23 -2.51 5.34 11.37
CA TYR A 23 -2.12 5.88 10.07
C TYR A 23 -0.60 6.14 9.98
N GLU A 24 -0.04 6.85 10.96
CA GLU A 24 1.40 7.17 10.99
C GLU A 24 2.26 5.90 11.06
N GLU A 25 1.87 4.92 11.90
CA GLU A 25 2.59 3.65 12.04
C GLU A 25 2.59 2.85 10.72
N LYS A 26 1.45 2.80 10.02
CA LYS A 26 1.38 2.13 8.71
C LYS A 26 2.21 2.89 7.67
N MET A 27 2.18 4.21 7.67
CA MET A 27 2.97 5.02 6.74
C MET A 27 4.48 4.86 6.95
N GLU A 28 4.96 4.73 8.19
CA GLU A 28 6.37 4.44 8.48
C GLU A 28 6.82 3.06 7.98
N TRP A 29 5.89 2.11 7.89
CA TRP A 29 6.18 0.77 7.39
C TRP A 29 6.21 0.70 5.86
N LEU A 30 5.56 1.64 5.18
CA LEU A 30 5.47 1.70 3.72
C LEU A 30 6.68 2.41 3.11
N GLU A 31 7.01 2.05 1.87
CA GLU A 31 8.00 2.79 1.09
C GLU A 31 7.45 4.17 0.74
N GLU A 32 8.33 5.18 0.63
CA GLU A 32 7.94 6.59 0.37
C GLU A 32 7.09 6.76 -0.91
N ASP A 33 7.25 5.87 -1.89
CA ASP A 33 6.54 5.88 -3.17
C ASP A 33 5.43 4.81 -3.25
N PHE A 34 4.97 4.29 -2.11
CA PHE A 34 3.88 3.32 -2.07
C PHE A 34 2.57 3.99 -2.53
N ASP A 35 2.00 3.45 -3.59
CA ASP A 35 0.70 3.84 -4.11
C ASP A 35 -0.09 2.55 -4.38
N PRO A 36 -1.18 2.30 -3.63
CA PRO A 36 -1.95 1.06 -3.77
C PRO A 36 -2.62 0.91 -5.15
N ASP A 37 -2.82 2.01 -5.88
CA ASP A 37 -3.44 2.03 -7.22
C ASP A 37 -2.40 2.01 -8.36
N LYS A 38 -1.11 2.09 -8.04
CA LYS A 38 -0.04 2.15 -9.03
C LYS A 38 0.14 0.83 -9.76
N PHE A 39 -0.24 0.83 -11.03
CA PHE A 39 -0.04 -0.29 -11.95
C PHE A 39 0.51 0.20 -13.31
N ASP A 40 1.73 -0.18 -13.66
CA ASP A 40 2.38 0.20 -14.93
C ASP A 40 2.65 -1.03 -15.83
N LEU A 41 1.78 -1.21 -16.82
CA LEU A 41 1.90 -2.26 -17.84
C LEU A 41 3.17 -2.16 -18.68
N LYS A 42 3.66 -0.96 -18.99
CA LYS A 42 4.88 -0.79 -19.80
C LYS A 42 6.10 -1.19 -19.00
N GLN A 43 6.16 -0.80 -17.72
CA GLN A 43 7.24 -1.21 -16.82
C GLN A 43 7.30 -2.73 -16.71
N ILE A 44 6.16 -3.40 -16.50
CA ILE A 44 6.08 -4.87 -16.39
C ILE A 44 6.55 -5.54 -17.69
N ASN A 45 6.03 -5.12 -18.84
CA ASN A 45 6.32 -5.75 -20.13
C ASN A 45 7.72 -5.44 -20.66
N SER A 46 8.40 -4.41 -20.13
CA SER A 46 9.78 -4.06 -20.53
C SER A 46 10.84 -5.05 -20.03
N LYS A 47 10.50 -5.92 -19.07
CA LYS A 47 11.38 -6.93 -18.47
C LYS A 47 11.18 -8.34 -19.06
N LEU A 48 10.44 -8.46 -20.16
CA LEU A 48 10.22 -9.70 -20.92
C LEU A 48 11.13 -9.79 -22.14
#